data_AF-A0A0S4ITT0-F1
#
_entry.id   AF-A0A0S4ITT0-F1
#
_cell.length_a   1.000
_cell.length_b   1.000
_cell.length_c   1.000
_cell.angle_alpha   90.00
_cell.angle_beta   90.00
_cell.angle_gamma   90.00
#
_symmetry.space_group_name_H-M   'P 1'
#
loop_
_entity.id
_entity.type
_entity.pdbx_description
1 polymer ?
#
loop_
_entity_poly.entity_id
_entity_poly.type
_entity_poly.pdbx_seq_one_letter_code
_entity_poly.pdbx_strand_id
1 'polypeptide(L)'
;KGMALLYSEIAFDREAASNLLQFLPEASQANIQSKLNECEKLFTFDQHFDLLDQIKDLLAIIKAVEHDLLQSSVVVGIEVTGAVAESTPPESVEAVEAKKQPTALSAAMLAAFIESSPMYVIGQEKVRECQHLSDDIEDHTTWTPTTSIDEKGYGTYYRAEVGKTAHSFKVIGEVQESILHVVSVIMELDLYTEWFPMCCEAEMQGELTRFHKSSRFVVQVPWPMSNREVFLVGYGVDDLTTRKRVIITSRSVADSEKLHSNIRRPPVGKKCTRISVEKGGFLLEALSPNSCRISFIMNVDPEIPHIGCTDHLTHSPFY
;
A
#
# COMPACT_ATOMS: atom_id res chain seq x y z
N LYS A 1 11.81 -4.47 -19.78
CA LYS A 1 13.05 -3.81 -19.31
C LYS A 1 12.80 -2.48 -18.57
N GLY A 2 11.74 -1.71 -18.88
CA GLY A 2 11.41 -0.46 -18.14
C GLY A 2 10.95 -0.63 -16.68
N MET A 3 10.11 -1.63 -16.36
CA MET A 3 9.62 -1.85 -14.98
C MET A 3 10.73 -2.18 -13.95
N ALA A 4 11.86 -2.75 -14.37
CA ALA A 4 12.92 -3.16 -13.46
C ALA A 4 13.73 -1.97 -12.88
N LEU A 5 13.68 -0.79 -13.50
CA LEU A 5 14.37 0.41 -13.02
C LEU A 5 13.56 1.22 -12.01
N LEU A 6 12.24 1.01 -11.94
CA LEU A 6 11.35 1.73 -11.00
C LEU A 6 11.49 1.22 -9.56
N TYR A 7 11.74 -0.08 -9.39
CA TYR A 7 11.95 -0.69 -8.09
C TYR A 7 13.38 -0.52 -7.57
N SER A 8 14.35 -0.02 -8.36
CA SER A 8 15.75 -0.02 -7.90
C SER A 8 16.00 0.89 -6.71
N GLU A 9 15.21 1.94 -6.52
CA GLU A 9 15.30 2.81 -5.32
C GLU A 9 14.58 2.22 -4.09
N ILE A 10 13.69 1.25 -4.27
CA ILE A 10 12.87 0.61 -3.22
C ILE A 10 13.22 -0.89 -3.10
N ALA A 11 14.28 -1.33 -3.76
CA ALA A 11 14.58 -2.74 -3.92
C ALA A 11 14.98 -3.38 -2.58
N PHE A 12 14.46 -4.56 -2.34
CA PHE A 12 14.99 -5.45 -1.30
C PHE A 12 16.45 -5.78 -1.64
N ASP A 13 17.37 -5.51 -0.71
CA ASP A 13 18.79 -5.75 -0.92
C ASP A 13 19.09 -7.26 -0.83
N ARG A 14 18.98 -7.92 -1.99
CA ARG A 14 19.20 -9.36 -2.15
C ARG A 14 20.61 -9.78 -1.77
N GLU A 15 21.59 -8.92 -2.01
CA GLU A 15 22.99 -9.25 -1.73
C GLU A 15 23.22 -9.25 -0.22
N ALA A 16 22.75 -8.23 0.50
CA ALA A 16 22.78 -8.19 1.95
C ALA A 16 22.03 -9.39 2.57
N ALA A 17 20.82 -9.69 2.08
CA ALA A 17 20.05 -10.85 2.53
C ALA A 17 20.82 -12.16 2.31
N SER A 18 21.38 -12.36 1.12
CA SER A 18 22.16 -13.57 0.79
C SER A 18 23.40 -13.71 1.68
N ASN A 19 24.10 -12.60 1.96
CA ASN A 19 25.26 -12.59 2.84
C ASN A 19 24.89 -12.99 4.26
N LEU A 20 23.76 -12.53 4.80
CA LEU A 20 23.27 -12.92 6.12
C LEU A 20 22.82 -14.39 6.17
N LEU A 21 22.18 -14.88 5.10
CA LEU A 21 21.72 -16.27 5.00
C LEU A 21 22.85 -17.28 5.08
N GLN A 22 24.04 -16.96 4.56
CA GLN A 22 25.21 -17.85 4.61
C GLN A 22 25.68 -18.17 6.04
N PHE A 23 25.22 -17.40 7.05
CA PHE A 23 25.49 -17.63 8.47
C PHE A 23 24.33 -18.32 9.20
N LEU A 24 23.41 -18.95 8.47
CA LEU A 24 22.36 -19.80 9.04
C LEU A 24 22.64 -21.29 8.76
N PRO A 25 22.00 -22.23 9.49
CA PRO A 25 22.10 -23.66 9.19
C PRO A 25 21.67 -23.97 7.75
N GLU A 26 22.46 -24.76 7.02
CA GLU A 26 22.21 -25.11 5.60
C GLU A 26 20.80 -25.66 5.36
N ALA A 27 20.29 -26.46 6.30
CA ALA A 27 18.94 -27.03 6.24
C ALA A 27 17.82 -25.98 6.16
N SER A 28 18.05 -24.78 6.72
CA SER A 28 17.07 -23.68 6.75
C SER A 28 17.25 -22.69 5.58
N GLN A 29 18.47 -22.58 5.03
CA GLN A 29 18.81 -21.57 4.02
C GLN A 29 17.92 -21.65 2.78
N ALA A 30 17.74 -22.85 2.21
CA ALA A 30 16.94 -23.03 0.99
C ALA A 30 15.46 -22.64 1.18
N ASN A 31 14.89 -22.98 2.34
CA ASN A 31 13.51 -22.64 2.67
C ASN A 31 13.34 -21.12 2.85
N ILE A 32 14.21 -20.48 3.64
CA ILE A 32 14.18 -19.04 3.88
C ILE A 32 14.39 -18.27 2.56
N GLN A 33 15.33 -18.69 1.72
CA GLN A 33 15.55 -18.10 0.40
C GLN A 33 14.33 -18.24 -0.51
N SER A 34 13.68 -19.41 -0.53
CA SER A 34 12.46 -19.62 -1.30
C SER A 34 11.33 -18.69 -0.86
N LYS A 35 11.16 -18.50 0.45
CA LYS A 35 10.14 -17.60 1.00
C LYS A 35 10.45 -16.13 0.71
N LEU A 36 11.71 -15.71 0.80
CA LEU A 36 12.12 -14.36 0.39
C LEU A 36 11.81 -14.09 -1.08
N ASN A 37 12.10 -15.05 -1.96
CA ASN A 37 11.80 -14.93 -3.39
C ASN A 37 10.28 -14.78 -3.64
N GLU A 38 9.45 -15.52 -2.90
CA GLU A 38 7.99 -15.36 -3.02
C GLU A 38 7.52 -14.01 -2.46
N CYS A 39 8.08 -13.53 -1.33
CA CYS A 39 7.77 -12.20 -0.81
C CYS A 39 8.06 -11.11 -1.85
N GLU A 40 9.23 -11.14 -2.48
CA GLU A 40 9.58 -10.16 -3.51
C GLU A 40 8.62 -10.20 -4.72
N LYS A 41 8.21 -11.41 -5.12
CA LYS A 41 7.22 -11.60 -6.18
C LYS A 41 5.88 -10.98 -5.78
N LEU A 42 5.36 -11.28 -4.58
CA LEU A 42 4.11 -10.72 -4.07
C LEU A 42 4.16 -9.18 -4.01
N PHE A 43 5.28 -8.62 -3.55
CA PHE A 43 5.50 -7.17 -3.51
C PHE A 43 5.50 -6.54 -4.91
N THR A 44 6.12 -7.20 -5.89
CA THR A 44 6.16 -6.75 -7.29
C THR A 44 4.78 -6.71 -7.94
N PHE A 45 3.85 -7.56 -7.49
CA PHE A 45 2.48 -7.64 -7.98
C PHE A 45 1.46 -6.87 -7.12
N ASP A 46 1.93 -6.04 -6.18
CA ASP A 46 1.09 -5.28 -5.25
C ASP A 46 0.11 -6.16 -4.43
N GLN A 47 0.47 -7.42 -4.16
CA GLN A 47 -0.26 -8.38 -3.32
C GLN A 47 0.13 -8.23 -1.85
N HIS A 48 -0.08 -7.03 -1.31
CA HIS A 48 0.47 -6.64 0.01
C HIS A 48 -0.14 -7.40 1.19
N PHE A 49 -1.38 -7.89 1.10
CA PHE A 49 -1.96 -8.73 2.15
C PHE A 49 -1.22 -10.07 2.25
N ASP A 50 -1.12 -10.79 1.14
CA ASP A 50 -0.44 -12.09 1.06
C ASP A 50 1.06 -11.94 1.37
N LEU A 51 1.67 -10.82 0.97
CA LEU A 51 3.06 -10.47 1.31
C LEU A 51 3.28 -10.41 2.83
N LEU A 52 2.44 -9.67 3.56
CA LEU A 52 2.61 -9.51 5.00
C LEU A 52 2.42 -10.83 5.73
N ASP A 53 1.51 -11.69 5.28
CA ASP A 53 1.33 -13.01 5.85
C ASP A 53 2.55 -13.91 5.58
N GLN A 54 3.12 -13.87 4.37
CA GLN A 54 4.37 -14.59 4.08
C GLN A 54 5.58 -14.07 4.87
N ILE A 55 5.69 -12.76 5.07
CA ILE A 55 6.76 -12.19 5.89
C ILE A 55 6.62 -12.62 7.35
N LYS A 56 5.41 -12.66 7.92
CA LYS A 56 5.18 -13.18 9.28
C LYS A 56 5.64 -14.63 9.42
N ASP A 57 5.25 -15.47 8.46
CA ASP A 57 5.68 -16.89 8.44
C ASP A 57 7.21 -17.00 8.34
N LEU A 58 7.82 -16.19 7.49
CA LEU A 58 9.27 -16.14 7.32
C LEU A 58 9.99 -15.73 8.62
N LEU A 59 9.52 -14.67 9.28
CA LEU A 59 10.06 -14.21 10.56
C LEU A 59 9.90 -15.25 11.65
N ALA A 60 8.80 -16.01 11.67
CA ALA A 60 8.60 -17.11 12.61
C ALA A 60 9.64 -18.23 12.40
N ILE A 61 9.96 -18.58 11.15
CA ILE A 61 11.02 -19.55 10.83
C ILE A 61 12.39 -19.05 11.30
N ILE A 62 12.72 -17.79 11.05
CA ILE A 62 14.02 -17.22 11.44
C ILE A 62 14.15 -17.19 12.97
N LYS A 63 13.09 -16.83 13.70
CA LYS A 63 13.06 -16.84 15.17
C LYS A 63 13.20 -18.26 15.75
N ALA A 64 12.64 -19.27 15.09
CA ALA A 64 12.85 -20.66 15.49
C ALA A 64 14.32 -21.08 15.32
N VAL A 65 14.95 -20.72 14.20
CA VAL A 65 16.39 -20.97 13.96
C VAL A 65 17.25 -20.25 14.99
N GLU A 66 16.95 -18.99 15.30
CA GLU A 66 17.65 -18.22 16.34
C GLU A 66 17.57 -18.93 17.69
N HIS A 67 16.37 -19.36 18.10
CA HIS A 67 16.16 -20.08 19.35
C HIS A 67 16.98 -21.38 19.41
N ASP A 68 16.97 -22.18 18.34
CA ASP A 68 17.71 -23.45 18.29
C ASP A 68 19.23 -23.23 18.39
N LEU A 69 19.75 -22.18 17.73
CA LEU A 69 21.16 -21.79 17.82
C LEU A 69 21.57 -21.35 19.24
N LEU A 70 20.70 -20.62 19.94
CA LEU A 70 20.92 -20.24 21.33
C LEU A 70 20.98 -21.48 22.25
N GLN A 71 20.07 -22.44 22.08
CA GLN A 71 20.05 -23.66 22.88
C GLN A 71 21.30 -24.52 22.65
N SER A 72 21.78 -24.61 21.40
CA SER A 72 22.99 -25.38 21.08
C SER A 72 24.27 -24.80 21.68
N SER A 73 24.34 -23.46 21.82
CA SER A 73 25.53 -22.76 22.32
C SER A 73 25.73 -22.96 23.83
N VAL A 74 24.66 -23.18 24.60
CA VAL A 74 24.71 -23.42 26.06
C VAL A 74 25.35 -24.78 26.38
N VAL A 75 25.27 -25.75 25.47
CA VAL A 75 25.75 -27.13 25.70
C VAL A 75 27.27 -27.25 25.50
N VAL A 76 27.89 -26.38 24.69
CA VAL A 76 29.35 -26.35 24.46
C VAL A 76 30.06 -25.52 25.53
N GLY A 77 29.71 -25.76 26.79
CA GLY A 77 30.37 -25.19 27.96
C GLY A 77 31.82 -25.68 28.05
N ILE A 78 32.69 -24.98 27.35
CA ILE A 78 34.14 -24.82 27.52
C ILE A 78 34.77 -25.74 28.61
N GLU A 79 35.12 -26.97 28.25
CA GLU A 79 36.22 -27.65 28.92
C GLU A 79 37.52 -26.95 28.49
N VAL A 80 37.91 -25.87 29.18
CA VAL A 80 39.27 -25.33 29.09
C VAL A 80 40.21 -26.33 29.77
N THR A 81 40.51 -27.44 29.10
CA THR A 81 41.62 -28.30 29.51
C THR A 81 42.91 -27.63 29.05
N GLY A 82 43.43 -26.77 29.93
CA GLY A 82 44.69 -26.08 29.73
C GLY A 82 45.86 -27.05 29.65
N ALA A 83 46.36 -27.29 28.45
CA ALA A 83 47.70 -27.81 28.21
C ALA A 83 48.47 -26.76 27.40
N VAL A 84 49.18 -25.89 28.12
CA VAL A 84 50.13 -24.92 27.54
C VAL A 84 51.34 -25.70 27.07
N ALA A 85 51.39 -26.04 25.79
CA ALA A 85 52.58 -26.59 25.15
C ALA A 85 53.24 -25.52 24.29
N GLU A 86 54.38 -25.02 24.75
CA GLU A 86 55.32 -24.21 23.96
C GLU A 86 55.79 -25.01 22.75
N SER A 87 55.49 -24.59 21.52
CA SER A 87 56.35 -24.95 20.39
C SER A 87 56.10 -24.11 19.13
N THR A 88 57.21 -23.52 18.68
CA THR A 88 57.66 -23.34 17.29
C THR A 88 56.86 -22.43 16.33
N PRO A 89 57.49 -21.41 15.71
CA PRO A 89 56.85 -20.53 14.74
C PRO A 89 56.61 -21.26 13.41
N PRO A 90 55.38 -21.26 12.84
CA PRO A 90 55.08 -21.97 11.60
C PRO A 90 55.46 -21.17 10.35
N GLU A 91 56.11 -21.86 9.41
CA GLU A 91 56.32 -21.44 8.02
C GLU A 91 54.99 -21.39 7.26
N SER A 92 54.79 -20.31 6.50
CA SER A 92 53.72 -20.06 5.51
C SER A 92 52.30 -20.47 5.94
N VAL A 93 51.57 -19.51 6.54
CA VAL A 93 50.14 -19.63 6.82
C VAL A 93 49.38 -19.59 5.50
N GLU A 94 49.04 -20.76 4.95
CA GLU A 94 47.96 -20.85 3.95
C GLU A 94 46.70 -20.22 4.55
N ALA A 95 46.06 -19.31 3.80
CA ALA A 95 44.84 -18.66 4.23
C ALA A 95 43.75 -19.73 4.45
N VAL A 96 43.61 -20.20 5.68
CA VAL A 96 42.54 -21.09 6.07
C VAL A 96 41.24 -20.31 5.89
N GLU A 97 40.45 -20.71 4.90
CA GLU A 97 39.13 -20.15 4.66
C GLU A 97 38.30 -20.34 5.93
N ALA A 98 38.04 -19.24 6.64
CA ALA A 98 37.29 -19.27 7.87
C ALA A 98 35.88 -19.81 7.56
N LYS A 99 35.61 -21.04 7.98
CA LYS A 99 34.27 -21.63 7.84
C LYS A 99 33.28 -20.73 8.55
N LYS A 100 32.33 -20.17 7.79
CA LYS A 100 31.25 -19.35 8.33
C LYS A 100 30.44 -20.21 9.28
N GLN A 101 30.54 -19.96 10.59
CA GLN A 101 29.77 -20.70 11.57
C GLN A 101 28.40 -20.05 11.76
N PRO A 102 27.31 -20.84 11.81
CA PRO A 102 26.01 -20.31 12.11
C PRO A 102 25.95 -19.65 13.49
N THR A 103 25.33 -18.48 13.60
CA THR A 103 25.20 -17.77 14.88
C THR A 103 23.77 -17.24 15.08
N ALA A 104 23.28 -17.29 16.32
CA ALA A 104 21.99 -16.69 16.68
C ALA A 104 21.93 -15.20 16.33
N LEU A 105 23.06 -14.49 16.48
CA LEU A 105 23.18 -13.09 16.08
C LEU A 105 22.86 -12.88 14.59
N SER A 106 23.33 -13.76 13.71
CA SER A 106 23.06 -13.65 12.27
C SER A 106 21.58 -13.86 11.94
N ALA A 107 20.90 -14.77 12.65
CA ALA A 107 19.46 -14.95 12.53
C ALA A 107 18.68 -13.70 12.98
N ALA A 108 19.04 -13.15 14.14
CA ALA A 108 18.45 -11.90 14.64
C ALA A 108 18.68 -10.73 13.67
N MET A 109 19.89 -10.60 13.12
CA MET A 109 20.23 -9.57 12.13
C MET A 109 19.41 -9.73 10.85
N LEU A 110 19.20 -10.96 10.36
CA LEU A 110 18.35 -11.21 9.19
C LEU A 110 16.90 -10.84 9.46
N ALA A 111 16.36 -11.19 10.63
CA ALA A 111 15.00 -10.80 11.01
C ALA A 111 14.85 -9.27 11.05
N ALA A 112 15.77 -8.57 11.72
CA ALA A 112 15.77 -7.11 11.78
C ALA A 112 15.94 -6.47 10.38
N PHE A 113 16.76 -7.05 9.52
CA PHE A 113 16.92 -6.62 8.14
C PHE A 113 15.62 -6.74 7.34
N ILE A 114 14.87 -7.84 7.49
CA ILE A 114 13.57 -8.01 6.84
C ILE A 114 12.54 -7.02 7.41
N GLU A 115 12.48 -6.87 8.74
CA GLU A 115 11.55 -5.95 9.42
C GLU A 115 11.82 -4.47 9.11
N SER A 116 13.05 -4.11 8.75
CA SER A 116 13.42 -2.77 8.31
C SER A 116 13.42 -2.57 6.79
N SER A 117 13.16 -3.65 6.03
CA SER A 117 13.18 -3.57 4.57
C SER A 117 12.06 -2.68 4.04
N PRO A 118 12.30 -1.91 2.94
CA PRO A 118 11.25 -1.11 2.30
C PRO A 118 10.02 -1.93 1.92
N MET A 119 10.22 -3.18 1.48
CA MET A 119 9.16 -4.12 1.14
C MET A 119 8.18 -4.34 2.29
N TYR A 120 8.68 -4.59 3.51
CA TYR A 120 7.83 -4.82 4.67
C TYR A 120 7.16 -3.53 5.15
N VAL A 121 7.92 -2.44 5.24
CA VAL A 121 7.41 -1.14 5.71
C VAL A 121 6.30 -0.61 4.79
N ILE A 122 6.52 -0.62 3.48
CA ILE A 122 5.54 -0.18 2.49
C ILE A 122 4.33 -1.12 2.49
N GLY A 123 4.55 -2.44 2.56
CA GLY A 123 3.46 -3.41 2.66
C GLY A 123 2.56 -3.14 3.87
N GLN A 124 3.14 -2.86 5.03
CA GLN A 124 2.40 -2.51 6.25
C GLN A 124 1.61 -1.21 6.11
N GLU A 125 2.22 -0.16 5.55
CA GLU A 125 1.56 1.12 5.31
C GLU A 125 0.37 0.95 4.36
N LYS A 126 0.58 0.30 3.22
CA LYS A 126 -0.48 0.06 2.22
C LYS A 126 -1.64 -0.74 2.77
N VAL A 127 -1.36 -1.83 3.49
CA VAL A 127 -2.41 -2.66 4.12
C VAL A 127 -3.16 -1.87 5.19
N ARG A 128 -2.47 -1.04 5.98
CA ARG A 128 -3.12 -0.18 6.98
C ARG A 128 -4.07 0.82 6.34
N GLU A 129 -3.65 1.50 5.27
CA GLU A 129 -4.52 2.45 4.55
C GLU A 129 -5.73 1.75 3.91
N CYS A 130 -5.52 0.57 3.32
CA CYS A 130 -6.60 -0.23 2.77
C CYS A 130 -7.60 -0.66 3.86
N GLN A 131 -7.11 -1.10 5.01
CA GLN A 131 -7.96 -1.48 6.14
C GLN A 131 -8.77 -0.28 6.66
N HIS A 132 -8.12 0.88 6.83
CA HIS A 132 -8.83 2.11 7.18
C HIS A 132 -9.89 2.52 6.14
N LEU A 133 -9.66 2.29 4.86
CA LEU A 133 -10.67 2.51 3.82
C LEU A 133 -11.84 1.53 3.96
N SER A 134 -11.56 0.24 4.11
CA SER A 134 -12.58 -0.80 4.32
C SER A 134 -13.42 -0.52 5.57
N ASP A 135 -12.80 -0.23 6.71
CA ASP A 135 -13.49 0.03 7.97
C ASP A 135 -14.47 1.21 7.84
N ASP A 136 -14.07 2.27 7.12
CA ASP A 136 -14.89 3.47 6.92
C ASP A 136 -16.06 3.23 5.93
N ILE A 137 -15.85 2.33 4.97
CA ILE A 137 -16.90 1.87 4.06
C ILE A 137 -17.91 0.98 4.79
N GLU A 138 -17.45 0.09 5.65
CA GLU A 138 -18.26 -0.85 6.44
C GLU A 138 -18.94 -0.17 7.64
N ASP A 139 -18.49 1.01 8.04
CA ASP A 139 -19.18 1.80 9.06
C ASP A 139 -20.53 2.30 8.54
N HIS A 140 -21.61 1.87 9.19
CA HIS A 140 -22.98 2.32 8.91
C HIS A 140 -23.52 3.27 9.97
N THR A 141 -22.75 3.55 11.02
CA THR A 141 -23.20 4.31 12.19
C THR A 141 -22.90 5.80 12.09
N THR A 142 -21.78 6.17 11.46
CA THR A 142 -21.38 7.58 11.30
C THR A 142 -21.89 8.25 10.02
N TRP A 143 -22.57 7.48 9.16
CA TRP A 143 -22.99 7.92 7.84
C TRP A 143 -24.49 8.24 7.80
N THR A 144 -24.84 9.37 7.18
CA THR A 144 -26.23 9.75 6.95
C THR A 144 -26.64 9.40 5.52
N PRO A 145 -27.71 8.62 5.30
CA PRO A 145 -28.19 8.35 3.95
C PRO A 145 -28.76 9.62 3.31
N THR A 146 -28.39 9.89 2.06
CA THR A 146 -28.87 11.05 1.28
C THR A 146 -30.10 10.74 0.44
N THR A 147 -30.23 9.47 0.03
CA THR A 147 -31.36 8.94 -0.74
C THR A 147 -31.96 7.76 0.01
N SER A 148 -33.08 7.22 -0.50
CA SER A 148 -33.55 5.90 -0.05
C SER A 148 -32.44 4.88 -0.25
N ILE A 149 -32.11 4.16 0.82
CA ILE A 149 -31.22 3.01 0.80
C ILE A 149 -32.07 1.76 0.53
N ASP A 150 -31.60 0.89 -0.35
CA ASP A 150 -32.31 -0.37 -0.61
C ASP A 150 -32.14 -1.39 0.54
N GLU A 151 -32.81 -2.53 0.44
CA GLU A 151 -32.73 -3.59 1.45
C GLU A 151 -31.32 -4.19 1.61
N LYS A 152 -30.45 -4.02 0.61
CA LYS A 152 -29.06 -4.50 0.61
C LYS A 152 -28.07 -3.47 1.17
N GLY A 153 -28.54 -2.27 1.51
CA GLY A 153 -27.65 -1.19 1.94
C GLY A 153 -27.00 -0.43 0.78
N TYR A 154 -27.54 -0.51 -0.44
CA TYR A 154 -27.05 0.25 -1.58
C TYR A 154 -27.68 1.63 -1.62
N GLY A 155 -26.86 2.62 -1.96
CA GLY A 155 -27.27 4.01 -2.01
C GLY A 155 -26.11 4.97 -1.77
N THR A 156 -26.48 6.24 -1.56
CA THR A 156 -25.53 7.32 -1.34
C THR A 156 -25.61 7.82 0.09
N TYR A 157 -24.46 7.97 0.71
CA TYR A 157 -24.25 8.37 2.08
C TYR A 157 -23.39 9.63 2.14
N TYR A 158 -23.61 10.41 3.17
CA TYR A 158 -22.90 11.64 3.42
C TYR A 158 -22.52 11.75 4.90
N ARG A 159 -21.35 12.32 5.16
CA ARG A 159 -20.85 12.64 6.49
C ARG A 159 -20.13 13.99 6.44
N ALA A 160 -20.57 14.92 7.28
CA ALA A 160 -19.84 16.16 7.51
C ALA A 160 -18.68 15.89 8.48
N GLU A 161 -17.48 16.39 8.16
CA GLU A 161 -16.30 16.20 9.01
C GLU A 161 -16.24 17.30 10.08
N VAL A 162 -16.38 16.91 11.35
CA VAL A 162 -16.48 17.88 12.46
C VAL A 162 -15.23 18.75 12.54
N GLY A 163 -15.41 20.07 12.45
CA GLY A 163 -14.33 21.04 12.54
C GLY A 163 -13.47 21.18 11.28
N LYS A 164 -13.87 20.53 10.16
CA LYS A 164 -13.22 20.65 8.86
C LYS A 164 -14.20 21.23 7.82
N THR A 165 -13.64 21.84 6.79
CA THR A 165 -14.33 22.24 5.55
C THR A 165 -14.52 21.07 4.59
N ALA A 166 -13.87 19.94 4.88
CA ALA A 166 -13.99 18.73 4.09
C ALA A 166 -15.33 18.02 4.31
N HIS A 167 -15.78 17.38 3.25
CA HIS A 167 -17.02 16.63 3.19
C HIS A 167 -16.74 15.20 2.73
N SER A 168 -17.35 14.23 3.40
CA SER A 168 -17.26 12.83 3.03
C SER A 168 -18.53 12.37 2.37
N PHE A 169 -18.42 11.71 1.23
CA PHE A 169 -19.53 11.00 0.61
C PHE A 169 -19.11 9.58 0.24
N LYS A 170 -20.07 8.67 0.34
CA LYS A 170 -19.88 7.23 0.11
C LYS A 170 -21.02 6.73 -0.77
N VAL A 171 -20.70 5.91 -1.76
CA VAL A 171 -21.66 5.29 -2.67
C VAL A 171 -21.43 3.80 -2.64
N ILE A 172 -22.48 3.01 -2.43
CA ILE A 172 -22.42 1.54 -2.45
C ILE A 172 -23.42 1.04 -3.48
N GLY A 173 -22.98 0.12 -4.34
CA GLY A 173 -23.83 -0.49 -5.36
C GLY A 173 -23.31 -1.83 -5.86
N GLU A 174 -24.06 -2.42 -6.79
CA GLU A 174 -23.74 -3.67 -7.46
C GLU A 174 -23.61 -3.44 -8.97
N VAL A 175 -22.58 -3.99 -9.58
CA VAL A 175 -22.35 -3.95 -11.03
C VAL A 175 -22.40 -5.38 -11.55
N GLN A 176 -23.16 -5.61 -12.63
CA GLN A 176 -23.27 -6.91 -13.32
C GLN A 176 -22.09 -7.15 -14.28
N GLU A 177 -20.87 -6.94 -13.77
CA GLU A 177 -19.62 -7.19 -14.47
C GLU A 177 -18.60 -7.82 -13.54
N SER A 178 -17.59 -8.48 -14.12
CA SER A 178 -16.48 -9.02 -13.33
C SER A 178 -15.68 -7.89 -12.67
N ILE A 179 -15.14 -8.16 -11.47
CA ILE A 179 -14.29 -7.19 -10.76
C ILE A 179 -13.10 -6.69 -11.61
N LEU A 180 -12.52 -7.56 -12.45
CA LEU A 180 -11.40 -7.20 -13.32
C LEU A 180 -11.81 -6.20 -14.41
N HIS A 181 -13.04 -6.32 -14.93
CA HIS A 181 -13.57 -5.38 -15.91
C HIS A 181 -13.74 -4.00 -15.27
N VAL A 182 -14.36 -3.94 -14.10
CA VAL A 182 -14.59 -2.68 -13.38
C VAL A 182 -13.26 -2.01 -12.99
N VAL A 183 -12.30 -2.77 -12.45
CA VAL A 183 -10.96 -2.26 -12.15
C VAL A 183 -10.26 -1.74 -13.39
N SER A 184 -10.40 -2.42 -14.54
CA SER A 184 -9.80 -1.95 -15.79
C SER A 184 -10.33 -0.57 -16.19
N VAL A 185 -11.65 -0.36 -16.13
CA VAL A 185 -12.27 0.95 -16.43
C VAL A 185 -11.76 2.04 -15.47
N ILE A 186 -11.66 1.75 -14.17
CA ILE A 186 -11.13 2.71 -13.18
C ILE A 186 -9.66 3.06 -13.47
N MET A 187 -8.89 2.15 -14.06
CA MET A 187 -7.46 2.35 -14.33
C MET A 187 -7.16 3.10 -15.64
N GLU A 188 -8.15 3.26 -16.53
CA GLU A 188 -8.08 4.02 -17.80
C GLU A 188 -8.48 5.49 -17.57
N LEU A 189 -7.53 6.26 -17.02
CA LEU A 189 -7.73 7.66 -16.65
C LEU A 189 -8.12 8.56 -17.85
N ASP A 190 -7.62 8.25 -19.04
CA ASP A 190 -7.94 8.96 -20.27
C ASP A 190 -9.43 8.89 -20.63
N LEU A 191 -10.11 7.81 -20.24
CA LEU A 191 -11.55 7.63 -20.45
C LEU A 191 -12.41 8.37 -19.40
N TYR A 192 -11.82 8.97 -18.35
CA TYR A 192 -12.60 9.64 -17.30
C TYR A 192 -13.50 10.76 -17.85
N THR A 193 -13.08 11.44 -18.92
CA THR A 193 -13.91 12.49 -19.54
C THR A 193 -15.18 11.96 -20.21
N GLU A 194 -15.26 10.66 -20.48
CA GLU A 194 -16.43 10.03 -21.10
C GLU A 194 -17.48 9.58 -20.08
N TRP A 195 -17.08 9.20 -18.87
CA TRP A 195 -17.98 8.57 -17.90
C TRP A 195 -17.92 9.19 -16.49
N PHE A 196 -16.82 9.82 -16.08
CA PHE A 196 -16.71 10.41 -14.75
C PHE A 196 -17.50 11.73 -14.71
N PRO A 197 -18.51 11.86 -13.83
CA PRO A 197 -19.41 13.01 -13.86
C PRO A 197 -18.66 14.34 -13.79
N MET A 198 -19.01 15.23 -14.71
CA MET A 198 -18.45 16.58 -14.82
C MET A 198 -16.93 16.65 -15.07
N CYS A 199 -16.23 15.53 -15.30
CA CYS A 199 -14.83 15.54 -15.66
C CYS A 199 -14.64 16.11 -17.07
N CYS A 200 -13.89 17.19 -17.20
CA CYS A 200 -13.62 17.82 -18.50
C CYS A 200 -12.15 17.72 -18.94
N GLU A 201 -11.24 17.42 -18.02
CA GLU A 201 -9.83 17.13 -18.33
C GLU A 201 -9.37 15.98 -17.43
N ALA A 202 -8.62 15.02 -17.95
CA ALA A 202 -7.98 13.96 -17.17
C ALA A 202 -6.63 13.60 -17.79
N GLU A 203 -5.57 13.60 -16.98
CA GLU A 203 -4.20 13.45 -17.42
C GLU A 203 -3.37 12.66 -16.40
N MET A 204 -2.61 11.68 -16.88
CA MET A 204 -1.65 10.95 -16.05
C MET A 204 -0.43 11.84 -15.78
N GLN A 205 -0.05 11.95 -14.51
CA GLN A 205 1.07 12.78 -14.06
C GLN A 205 2.33 11.98 -13.72
N GLY A 206 2.21 10.65 -13.73
CA GLY A 206 3.32 9.73 -13.50
C GLY A 206 2.85 8.37 -13.00
N GLU A 207 3.74 7.40 -13.01
CA GLU A 207 3.52 6.07 -12.46
C GLU A 207 4.76 5.61 -11.68
N LEU A 208 4.51 4.93 -10.56
CA LEU A 208 5.54 4.26 -9.75
C LEU A 208 5.54 2.76 -10.02
N THR A 209 4.34 2.18 -10.06
CA THR A 209 4.11 0.81 -10.47
C THR A 209 2.89 0.80 -11.39
N ARG A 210 2.62 -0.34 -12.03
CA ARG A 210 1.40 -0.52 -12.84
C ARG A 210 0.12 -0.16 -12.06
N PHE A 211 0.14 -0.38 -10.75
CA PHE A 211 -0.99 -0.17 -9.86
C PHE A 211 -0.83 1.05 -8.96
N HIS A 212 0.24 1.84 -9.09
CA HIS A 212 0.48 3.04 -8.30
C HIS A 212 0.74 4.22 -9.24
N LYS A 213 -0.30 5.05 -9.40
CA LYS A 213 -0.35 6.12 -10.41
C LYS A 213 -0.58 7.48 -9.74
N SER A 214 -0.17 8.52 -10.45
CA SER A 214 -0.55 9.89 -10.14
C SER A 214 -1.38 10.46 -11.28
N SER A 215 -2.45 11.16 -10.92
CA SER A 215 -3.44 11.69 -11.85
C SER A 215 -3.76 13.14 -11.54
N ARG A 216 -4.06 13.89 -12.59
CA ARG A 216 -4.69 15.20 -12.54
C ARG A 216 -6.00 15.08 -13.27
N PHE A 217 -7.08 15.58 -12.68
CA PHE A 217 -8.29 15.79 -13.45
C PHE A 217 -9.01 17.05 -13.00
N VAL A 218 -9.78 17.63 -13.92
CA VAL A 218 -10.55 18.85 -13.73
C VAL A 218 -12.02 18.50 -13.83
N VAL A 219 -12.77 18.85 -12.79
CA VAL A 219 -14.23 18.75 -12.78
C VAL A 219 -14.84 20.14 -12.99
N GLN A 220 -15.79 20.20 -13.91
CA GLN A 220 -16.60 21.38 -14.14
C GLN A 220 -17.64 21.52 -13.03
N VAL A 221 -17.79 22.74 -12.52
CA VAL A 221 -18.83 23.04 -11.52
C VAL A 221 -19.75 24.15 -12.04
N PRO A 222 -20.99 24.24 -11.56
CA PRO A 222 -21.91 25.28 -11.98
C PRO A 222 -21.40 26.70 -11.67
N TRP A 223 -21.72 27.65 -12.56
CA TRP A 223 -21.50 29.07 -12.31
C TRP A 223 -22.26 29.52 -11.04
N PRO A 224 -21.69 30.38 -10.17
CA PRO A 224 -20.50 31.23 -10.37
C PRO A 224 -19.16 30.62 -9.93
N MET A 225 -19.09 29.32 -9.64
CA MET A 225 -17.84 28.70 -9.17
C MET A 225 -16.85 28.46 -10.32
N SER A 226 -15.55 28.59 -10.04
CA SER A 226 -14.48 28.12 -10.92
C SER A 226 -14.43 26.59 -10.95
N ASN A 227 -14.00 26.01 -12.07
CA ASN A 227 -13.73 24.56 -12.13
C ASN A 227 -12.81 24.12 -10.98
N ARG A 228 -12.92 22.85 -10.58
CA ARG A 228 -12.08 22.27 -9.54
C ARG A 228 -11.08 21.31 -10.15
N GLU A 229 -9.83 21.42 -9.75
CA GLU A 229 -8.76 20.53 -10.18
C GLU A 229 -8.30 19.71 -8.99
N VAL A 230 -8.09 18.42 -9.20
CA VAL A 230 -7.52 17.55 -8.20
C VAL A 230 -6.24 16.93 -8.73
N PHE A 231 -5.24 16.81 -7.86
CA PHE A 231 -4.00 16.10 -8.14
C PHE A 231 -3.86 14.99 -7.11
N LEU A 232 -4.03 13.74 -7.56
CA LEU A 232 -4.04 12.57 -6.71
C LEU A 232 -2.79 11.71 -6.93
N VAL A 233 -2.38 11.05 -5.87
CA VAL A 233 -1.59 9.83 -5.93
C VAL A 233 -2.46 8.72 -5.35
N GLY A 234 -2.49 7.59 -6.02
CA GLY A 234 -3.27 6.45 -5.58
C GLY A 234 -2.68 5.13 -6.02
N TYR A 235 -3.06 4.07 -5.32
CA TYR A 235 -2.65 2.72 -5.66
C TYR A 235 -3.74 1.69 -5.41
N GLY A 236 -3.67 0.60 -6.19
CA GLY A 236 -4.46 -0.61 -6.01
C GLY A 236 -3.70 -1.67 -5.21
N VAL A 237 -4.42 -2.42 -4.37
CA VAL A 237 -3.93 -3.60 -3.66
C VAL A 237 -4.84 -4.78 -3.99
N ASP A 238 -4.22 -5.88 -4.39
CA ASP A 238 -4.87 -7.14 -4.68
C ASP A 238 -5.07 -7.97 -3.40
N ASP A 239 -6.32 -8.33 -3.11
CA ASP A 239 -6.75 -9.23 -2.03
C ASP A 239 -7.77 -10.24 -2.58
N LEU A 240 -7.58 -10.66 -3.84
CA LEU A 240 -8.48 -11.58 -4.54
C LEU A 240 -8.38 -13.02 -3.99
N THR A 241 -7.20 -13.44 -3.55
CA THR A 241 -6.95 -14.80 -3.04
C THR A 241 -7.72 -15.08 -1.75
N THR A 242 -7.61 -14.17 -0.78
CA THR A 242 -8.08 -14.39 0.59
C THR A 242 -9.49 -13.85 0.78
N ARG A 243 -9.77 -12.61 0.32
CA ARG A 243 -11.05 -11.94 0.56
C ARG A 243 -11.84 -11.62 -0.71
N LYS A 244 -11.37 -12.06 -1.88
CA LYS A 244 -12.03 -11.86 -3.19
C LYS A 244 -12.33 -10.38 -3.47
N ARG A 245 -11.41 -9.49 -3.11
CA ARG A 245 -11.58 -8.04 -3.23
C ARG A 245 -10.36 -7.34 -3.81
N VAL A 246 -10.59 -6.16 -4.35
CA VAL A 246 -9.55 -5.22 -4.78
C VAL A 246 -9.82 -3.89 -4.09
N ILE A 247 -8.78 -3.29 -3.52
CA ILE A 247 -8.88 -2.03 -2.79
C ILE A 247 -8.03 -0.99 -3.52
N ILE A 248 -8.63 0.13 -3.88
CA ILE A 248 -7.96 1.26 -4.51
C ILE A 248 -8.00 2.42 -3.53
N THR A 249 -6.85 2.96 -3.17
CA THR A 249 -6.74 4.13 -2.28
C THR A 249 -6.16 5.29 -3.07
N SER A 250 -6.51 6.52 -2.69
CA SER A 250 -6.01 7.74 -3.28
C SER A 250 -6.09 8.90 -2.29
N ARG A 251 -5.15 9.84 -2.43
CA ARG A 251 -5.15 11.10 -1.67
C ARG A 251 -4.50 12.21 -2.48
N SER A 252 -4.81 13.44 -2.12
CA SER A 252 -4.06 14.59 -2.61
C SER A 252 -2.65 14.62 -2.01
N VAL A 253 -1.72 15.11 -2.80
CA VAL A 253 -0.34 15.32 -2.36
C VAL A 253 -0.15 16.77 -1.96
N ALA A 254 0.33 17.00 -0.74
CA ALA A 254 0.60 18.34 -0.23
C ALA A 254 1.71 19.02 -1.05
N ASP A 255 1.67 20.35 -1.16
CA ASP A 255 2.66 21.08 -1.94
C ASP A 255 4.09 20.97 -1.37
N SER A 256 4.24 20.74 -0.08
CA SER A 256 5.51 20.50 0.58
C SER A 256 6.04 19.07 0.44
N GLU A 257 5.20 18.12 0.03
CA GLU A 257 5.58 16.71 -0.06
C GLU A 257 6.53 16.48 -1.23
N LYS A 258 7.65 15.79 -0.96
CA LYS A 258 8.62 15.41 -1.99
C LYS A 258 8.06 14.27 -2.82
N LEU A 259 7.79 14.56 -4.09
CA LEU A 259 7.36 13.55 -5.05
C LEU A 259 8.52 12.69 -5.53
N HIS A 260 8.19 11.45 -5.89
CA HIS A 260 9.10 10.60 -6.64
C HIS A 260 9.45 11.23 -7.99
N SER A 261 10.65 10.96 -8.50
CA SER A 261 11.18 11.56 -9.75
C SER A 261 10.29 11.32 -10.98
N ASN A 262 9.54 10.22 -11.00
CA ASN A 262 8.61 9.85 -12.07
C ASN A 262 7.21 10.45 -11.95
N ILE A 263 6.92 11.17 -10.86
CA ILE A 263 5.66 11.89 -10.69
C ILE A 263 5.92 13.38 -10.85
N ARG A 264 5.23 13.98 -11.81
CA ARG A 264 5.29 15.43 -12.05
C ARG A 264 4.08 16.10 -11.39
N ARG A 265 4.32 17.06 -10.50
CA ARG A 265 3.22 17.92 -10.03
C ARG A 265 2.77 18.86 -11.16
N PRO A 266 1.48 18.87 -11.54
CA PRO A 266 0.98 19.83 -12.50
C PRO A 266 0.89 21.23 -11.87
N PRO A 267 1.17 22.31 -12.62
CA PRO A 267 0.86 23.66 -12.17
C PRO A 267 -0.66 23.83 -12.02
N VAL A 268 -1.10 24.68 -11.08
CA VAL A 268 -2.53 24.98 -10.90
C VAL A 268 -3.04 25.76 -12.12
N GLY A 269 -4.15 25.34 -12.71
CA GLY A 269 -4.79 26.04 -13.81
C GLY A 269 -5.25 27.46 -13.44
N LYS A 270 -5.03 28.46 -14.32
CA LYS A 270 -5.32 29.89 -14.05
C LYS A 270 -6.77 30.23 -13.71
N LYS A 271 -7.74 29.39 -14.08
CA LYS A 271 -9.18 29.56 -13.84
C LYS A 271 -9.77 28.39 -13.07
N CYS A 272 -8.92 27.67 -12.34
CA CYS A 272 -9.27 26.49 -11.62
C CYS A 272 -8.86 26.65 -10.16
N THR A 273 -9.66 26.13 -9.26
CA THR A 273 -9.31 26.04 -7.84
C THR A 273 -8.85 24.61 -7.58
N ARG A 274 -7.64 24.43 -7.06
CA ARG A 274 -7.19 23.10 -6.67
C ARG A 274 -7.88 22.70 -5.37
N ILE A 275 -8.53 21.55 -5.39
CA ILE A 275 -9.20 20.96 -4.22
C ILE A 275 -8.29 19.92 -3.59
N SER A 276 -8.54 19.62 -2.32
CA SER A 276 -7.81 18.58 -1.61
C SER A 276 -8.72 17.39 -1.31
N VAL A 277 -8.17 16.20 -1.47
CA VAL A 277 -8.79 14.93 -1.09
C VAL A 277 -7.93 14.36 0.02
N GLU A 278 -8.46 14.33 1.24
CA GLU A 278 -7.75 13.74 2.38
C GLU A 278 -7.66 12.22 2.23
N LYS A 279 -8.76 11.61 1.76
CA LYS A 279 -8.90 10.17 1.58
C LYS A 279 -9.95 9.90 0.51
N GLY A 280 -9.63 9.06 -0.46
CA GLY A 280 -10.60 8.59 -1.44
C GLY A 280 -10.24 7.19 -1.93
N GLY A 281 -11.20 6.46 -2.47
CA GLY A 281 -10.92 5.13 -2.95
C GLY A 281 -12.12 4.31 -3.33
N PHE A 282 -11.82 3.09 -3.78
CA PHE A 282 -12.79 2.06 -4.13
C PHE A 282 -12.49 0.79 -3.33
N LEU A 283 -13.54 0.14 -2.85
CA LEU A 283 -13.53 -1.25 -2.42
C LEU A 283 -14.41 -2.02 -3.38
N LEU A 284 -13.82 -2.94 -4.13
CA LEU A 284 -14.52 -3.82 -5.06
C LEU A 284 -14.48 -5.24 -4.52
N GLU A 285 -15.63 -5.91 -4.46
CA GLU A 285 -15.74 -7.28 -3.93
C GLU A 285 -16.46 -8.15 -4.95
N ALA A 286 -15.84 -9.27 -5.32
CA ALA A 286 -16.44 -10.21 -6.25
C ALA A 286 -17.60 -10.95 -5.57
N LEU A 287 -18.81 -10.79 -6.12
CA LEU A 287 -20.00 -11.53 -5.69
C LEU A 287 -20.17 -12.82 -6.50
N SER A 288 -19.84 -12.76 -7.79
CA SER A 288 -19.79 -13.87 -8.73
C SER A 288 -18.70 -13.63 -9.78
N PRO A 289 -18.44 -14.56 -10.71
CA PRO A 289 -17.53 -14.30 -11.84
C PRO A 289 -17.93 -13.10 -12.71
N ASN A 290 -19.21 -12.74 -12.74
CA ASN A 290 -19.77 -11.68 -13.59
C ASN A 290 -20.53 -10.62 -12.80
N SER A 291 -20.29 -10.51 -11.49
CA SER A 291 -20.87 -9.42 -10.69
C SER A 291 -19.98 -9.07 -9.51
N CYS A 292 -19.93 -7.79 -9.17
CA CYS A 292 -19.20 -7.28 -8.02
C CYS A 292 -19.99 -6.20 -7.28
N ARG A 293 -19.77 -6.12 -5.97
CA ARG A 293 -20.11 -4.95 -5.16
C ARG A 293 -19.03 -3.90 -5.36
N ILE A 294 -19.43 -2.67 -5.60
CA ILE A 294 -18.55 -1.51 -5.65
C ILE A 294 -18.94 -0.54 -4.53
N SER A 295 -17.96 -0.16 -3.74
CA SER A 295 -18.08 0.87 -2.73
C SER A 295 -17.06 1.96 -3.04
N PHE A 296 -17.52 3.18 -3.21
CA PHE A 296 -16.70 4.35 -3.46
C PHE A 296 -16.83 5.30 -2.28
N ILE A 297 -15.71 5.88 -1.85
CA ILE A 297 -15.69 6.90 -0.80
C ILE A 297 -14.73 8.00 -1.20
N MET A 298 -15.09 9.24 -0.88
CA MET A 298 -14.25 10.40 -1.08
C MET A 298 -14.50 11.40 0.05
N ASN A 299 -13.42 11.80 0.71
CA ASN A 299 -13.35 12.91 1.65
C ASN A 299 -12.62 14.05 0.95
N VAL A 300 -13.37 15.09 0.61
CA VAL A 300 -12.94 16.19 -0.26
C VAL A 300 -13.18 17.53 0.42
N ASP A 301 -12.17 18.38 0.45
CA ASP A 301 -12.32 19.81 0.68
C ASP A 301 -12.48 20.52 -0.68
N PRO A 302 -13.68 21.02 -1.01
CA PRO A 302 -13.93 21.65 -2.29
C PRO A 302 -13.35 23.07 -2.40
N GLU A 303 -12.71 23.59 -1.33
CA GLU A 303 -12.17 24.95 -1.25
C GLU A 303 -13.23 25.98 -1.66
N ILE A 304 -14.46 25.77 -1.17
CA ILE A 304 -15.57 26.70 -1.37
C ILE A 304 -15.56 27.64 -0.16
N PRO A 305 -15.35 28.96 -0.35
CA PRO A 305 -15.49 29.92 0.73
C PRO A 305 -16.87 29.71 1.35
N HIS A 306 -16.93 29.63 2.68
CA HIS A 306 -18.19 29.44 3.39
C HIS A 306 -19.19 30.49 2.89
N ILE A 307 -20.11 30.08 2.00
CA ILE A 307 -21.23 30.91 1.65
C ILE A 307 -21.98 30.97 2.96
N GLY A 308 -22.03 32.14 3.58
CA GLY A 308 -22.84 32.36 4.76
C GLY A 308 -24.27 32.02 4.40
N CYS A 309 -24.65 30.76 4.59
CA CYS A 309 -26.03 30.34 4.67
C CYS A 309 -26.53 30.99 5.95
N THR A 310 -26.92 32.25 5.86
CA THR A 310 -27.91 32.82 6.76
C THR A 310 -29.02 31.78 6.88
N ASP A 311 -29.39 31.41 8.10
CA ASP A 311 -30.18 30.24 8.55
C ASP A 311 -31.59 30.05 7.94
N HIS A 312 -31.83 30.54 6.72
CA HIS A 312 -33.11 30.53 6.01
C HIS A 312 -33.20 29.51 4.87
N LEU A 313 -32.17 28.70 4.63
CA LEU A 313 -32.17 27.67 3.57
C LEU A 313 -32.15 26.22 4.09
N THR A 314 -32.57 25.97 5.33
CA THR A 314 -32.69 24.62 5.91
C THR A 314 -33.77 23.74 5.26
N HIS A 315 -34.50 24.23 4.24
CA HIS A 315 -35.55 23.48 3.55
C HIS A 315 -35.48 23.51 2.02
N SER A 316 -34.38 23.94 1.42
CA SER A 316 -34.23 23.81 -0.04
C SER A 316 -33.59 22.45 -0.38
N PRO A 317 -34.32 21.53 -1.05
CA PRO A 317 -33.71 20.32 -1.58
C PRO A 317 -32.95 20.73 -2.84
N PHE A 318 -31.67 21.07 -2.69
CA PHE A 318 -30.76 20.94 -3.82
C PHE A 318 -30.26 19.50 -3.84
N TYR A 319 -31.15 18.58 -4.20
CA TYR A 319 -30.93 17.29 -4.86
C TYR A 319 -32.27 16.81 -5.41
#